data_AF-A0A7X8CY71-F1
#
_entry.id   AF-A0A7X8CY71-F1
#
_cell.length_a   1.000
_cell.length_b   1.000
_cell.length_c   1.000
_cell.angle_alpha   90.00
_cell.angle_beta   90.00
_cell.angle_gamma   90.00
#
_symmetry.space_group_name_H-M   'P 1'
#
loop_
_entity.id
_entity.type
_entity.pdbx_description
1 polymer ?
#
loop_
_entity_poly.entity_id
_entity_poly.type
_entity_poly.pdbx_seq_one_letter_code
_entity_poly.pdbx_strand_id
1 'polypeptide(L)'
;MAKDPVPSEIAPSGKLFIDTASDLHRALTKAFSKKGPIVFRWDGVEDVDVPLIQLLYAARKEARRTGREFRFTGVVKDRVANRLNTAGFVSVLPLSGEELESNLVGY
;
A
#
# COMPACT_ATOMS: atom_id res chain seq x y z
N MET A 1 28.27 -8.09 -11.51
CA MET A 1 26.88 -7.60 -11.57
C MET A 1 26.35 -7.61 -10.14
N ALA A 2 26.02 -6.45 -9.57
CA ALA A 2 25.37 -6.41 -8.26
C ALA A 2 23.96 -7.00 -8.41
N LYS A 3 23.60 -7.97 -7.57
CA LYS A 3 22.26 -8.56 -7.57
C LYS A 3 21.29 -7.49 -7.09
N ASP A 4 20.24 -7.23 -7.84
CA ASP A 4 19.22 -6.25 -7.42
C ASP A 4 18.70 -6.60 -6.02
N PRO A 5 18.50 -5.61 -5.16
CA PRO A 5 18.07 -5.85 -3.79
C PRO A 5 16.69 -6.53 -3.78
N VAL A 6 16.57 -7.61 -3.00
CA VAL A 6 15.34 -8.41 -2.91
C VAL A 6 14.18 -7.54 -2.39
N PRO A 7 13.03 -7.49 -3.08
CA PRO A 7 11.87 -6.75 -2.61
C PRO A 7 11.40 -7.20 -1.24
N SER A 8 11.01 -6.23 -0.40
CA SER A 8 10.29 -6.51 0.85
C SER A 8 8.80 -6.51 0.59
N GLU A 9 8.19 -7.70 0.61
CA GLU A 9 6.76 -7.90 0.38
C GLU A 9 5.94 -7.77 1.68
N ILE A 10 4.81 -7.07 1.59
CA ILE A 10 3.80 -6.93 2.64
C ILE A 10 2.46 -7.38 2.03
N ALA A 11 1.97 -8.55 2.45
CA ALA A 11 0.75 -9.16 1.93
C ALA A 11 -0.25 -9.44 3.07
N PRO A 12 -0.91 -8.41 3.61
CA PRO A 12 -1.87 -8.58 4.69
C PRO A 12 -3.17 -9.21 4.15
N SER A 13 -3.97 -9.76 5.05
CA SER A 13 -5.25 -10.36 4.71
C SER A 13 -6.36 -9.96 5.69
N GLY A 14 -7.60 -10.03 5.21
CA GLY A 14 -8.79 -9.66 5.98
C GLY A 14 -9.06 -8.15 5.94
N LYS A 15 -9.74 -7.66 6.97
CA LYS A 15 -10.12 -6.25 7.10
C LYS A 15 -9.00 -5.48 7.79
N LEU A 16 -8.53 -4.41 7.16
CA LEU A 16 -7.52 -3.54 7.72
C LEU A 16 -8.19 -2.29 8.27
N PHE A 17 -8.53 -2.30 9.55
CA PHE A 17 -9.08 -1.16 10.27
C PHE A 17 -8.14 -0.68 11.38
N ILE A 18 -8.53 0.39 12.09
CA ILE A 18 -7.74 1.06 13.12
C ILE A 18 -7.14 0.11 14.17
N ASP A 19 -7.85 -0.96 14.51
CA ASP A 19 -7.38 -2.02 15.43
C ASP A 19 -6.16 -2.79 14.89
N THR A 20 -6.06 -2.94 13.56
CA THR A 20 -4.92 -3.56 12.85
C THR A 20 -3.84 -2.55 12.42
N ALA A 21 -4.04 -1.25 12.62
CA ALA A 21 -3.11 -0.20 12.17
C ALA A 21 -1.69 -0.39 12.73
N SER A 22 -1.60 -0.84 13.98
CA SER A 22 -0.32 -1.07 14.65
C SER A 22 0.48 -2.21 14.00
N ASP A 23 -0.19 -3.26 13.51
CA ASP A 23 0.45 -4.37 12.82
C ASP A 23 0.95 -3.95 11.45
N LEU A 24 0.13 -3.22 10.68
CA LEU A 24 0.55 -2.70 9.39
C LEU A 24 1.73 -1.74 9.54
N HIS A 25 1.69 -0.85 10.54
CA HIS A 25 2.80 0.07 10.81
C HIS A 25 4.09 -0.71 11.11
N ARG A 26 4.04 -1.72 11.98
CA ARG A 26 5.19 -2.59 12.26
C ARG A 26 5.73 -3.28 11.01
N ALA A 27 4.85 -3.79 10.15
CA ALA A 27 5.24 -4.43 8.90
C ALA A 27 5.94 -3.44 7.95
N LEU A 28 5.40 -2.22 7.81
CA LEU A 28 5.98 -1.14 7.03
C LEU A 28 7.35 -0.74 7.57
N THR A 29 7.48 -0.45 8.88
CA THR A 29 8.77 -0.10 9.49
C THR A 29 9.82 -1.20 9.29
N LYS A 30 9.42 -2.47 9.40
CA LYS A 30 10.30 -3.62 9.14
C LYS A 30 10.72 -3.72 7.67
N ALA A 31 9.85 -3.37 6.72
CA ALA A 31 10.21 -3.29 5.31
C ALA A 31 11.14 -2.10 5.04
N PHE A 32 10.92 -0.98 5.74
CA PHE A 32 11.75 0.21 5.66
C PHE A 32 13.15 0.03 6.26
N SER A 33 13.35 -0.89 7.21
CA SER A 33 14.68 -1.19 7.77
C SER A 33 15.58 -2.01 6.83
N LYS A 34 15.00 -2.68 5.83
CA LYS A 34 15.74 -3.41 4.80
C LYS A 34 16.10 -2.50 3.63
N LYS A 35 17.18 -2.80 2.90
CA LYS A 35 17.48 -2.16 1.61
C LYS A 35 16.64 -2.80 0.50
N GLY A 36 16.17 -2.00 -0.46
CA GLY A 36 15.44 -2.48 -1.64
C GLY A 36 14.02 -1.92 -1.79
N PRO A 37 13.32 -2.32 -2.86
CA PRO A 37 11.95 -1.90 -3.10
C PRO A 37 10.99 -2.53 -2.08
N ILE A 38 9.85 -1.88 -1.85
CA ILE A 38 8.76 -2.38 -1.01
C ILE A 38 7.56 -2.66 -1.90
N VAL A 39 6.91 -3.81 -1.72
CA VAL A 39 5.72 -4.21 -2.50
C VAL A 39 4.59 -4.49 -1.53
N PHE A 40 3.47 -3.79 -1.67
CA PHE A 40 2.25 -4.02 -0.92
C PHE A 40 1.23 -4.75 -1.80
N ARG A 41 0.77 -5.93 -1.37
CA ARG A 41 -0.17 -6.76 -2.10
C ARG A 41 -1.59 -6.67 -1.57
N TRP A 42 -2.53 -6.42 -2.46
CA TRP A 42 -3.94 -6.23 -2.13
C TRP A 42 -4.78 -7.52 -2.12
N ASP A 43 -4.27 -8.63 -2.65
CA ASP A 43 -5.02 -9.89 -2.87
C ASP A 43 -5.81 -10.37 -1.63
N GLY A 44 -5.18 -10.27 -0.46
CA GLY A 44 -5.77 -10.72 0.81
C GLY A 44 -6.72 -9.72 1.46
N VAL A 45 -6.69 -8.45 1.05
CA VAL A 45 -7.40 -7.35 1.72
C VAL A 45 -8.88 -7.37 1.34
N GLU A 46 -9.75 -7.40 2.35
CA GLU A 46 -11.20 -7.47 2.18
C GLU A 46 -11.89 -6.12 2.32
N ASP A 47 -11.35 -5.27 3.21
CA ASP A 47 -11.87 -3.95 3.48
C ASP A 47 -10.77 -3.10 4.15
N VAL A 48 -10.88 -1.77 4.07
CA VAL A 48 -9.93 -0.83 4.67
C VAL A 48 -10.62 0.38 5.26
N ASP A 49 -10.12 1.01 6.32
CA ASP A 49 -10.61 2.31 6.76
C ASP A 49 -9.63 3.44 6.42
N VAL A 50 -10.07 4.69 6.67
CA VAL A 50 -9.29 5.88 6.35
C VAL A 50 -7.91 5.89 7.04
N PRO A 51 -7.78 5.58 8.35
CA PRO A 51 -6.48 5.46 9.01
C PRO A 51 -5.50 4.54 8.27
N LEU A 52 -5.96 3.38 7.80
CA LEU A 52 -5.09 2.42 7.14
C LEU A 52 -4.67 2.91 5.75
N ILE A 53 -5.58 3.56 5.02
CA ILE A 53 -5.23 4.20 3.74
C ILE A 53 -4.20 5.32 3.96
N GLN A 54 -4.37 6.16 4.99
CA GLN A 54 -3.42 7.24 5.32
C GLN A 54 -2.02 6.71 5.64
N LEU A 55 -1.94 5.57 6.33
CA LEU A 55 -0.67 4.93 6.64
C LEU A 55 0.06 4.44 5.37
N LEU A 56 -0.67 3.85 4.41
CA LEU A 56 -0.11 3.45 3.11
C LEU A 56 0.36 4.67 2.30
N TYR A 57 -0.41 5.76 2.33
CA TYR A 57 -0.03 7.04 1.74
C TYR A 57 1.26 7.60 2.35
N ALA A 58 1.37 7.60 3.68
CA ALA A 58 2.56 8.04 4.39
C ALA A 58 3.78 7.18 4.02
N ALA A 59 3.60 5.85 3.92
CA ALA A 59 4.64 4.93 3.48
C ALA A 59 5.12 5.23 2.05
N ARG A 60 4.22 5.47 1.10
CA ARG A 60 4.59 5.85 -0.27
C ARG A 60 5.37 7.17 -0.30
N LYS A 61 4.93 8.18 0.47
CA LYS A 61 5.64 9.46 0.63
C LYS A 61 7.05 9.25 1.14
N GLU A 62 7.19 8.43 2.17
CA GLU A 62 8.46 8.14 2.83
C GLU A 62 9.42 7.39 1.91
N ALA A 63 8.91 6.42 1.12
CA ALA A 63 9.71 5.74 0.11
C ALA A 63 10.26 6.74 -0.92
N ARG A 64 9.43 7.64 -1.45
CA ARG A 64 9.88 8.71 -2.35
C ARG A 64 10.93 9.62 -1.69
N ARG A 65 10.69 10.04 -0.45
CA ARG A 65 11.62 10.88 0.32
C ARG A 65 12.99 10.23 0.52
N THR A 66 13.01 8.90 0.64
CA THR A 66 14.23 8.12 0.90
C THR A 66 14.83 7.50 -0.37
N GLY A 67 14.31 7.85 -1.57
CA GLY A 67 14.80 7.32 -2.84
C GLY A 67 14.52 5.82 -3.04
N ARG A 68 13.48 5.30 -2.37
CA ARG A 68 13.05 3.91 -2.46
C ARG A 68 11.80 3.79 -3.32
N GLU A 69 11.69 2.65 -4.00
CA GLU A 69 10.47 2.28 -4.70
C GLU A 69 9.46 1.66 -3.73
N PHE A 70 8.20 2.08 -3.84
CA PHE A 70 7.06 1.50 -3.14
C PHE A 70 5.97 1.23 -4.17
N ARG A 71 5.63 -0.05 -4.36
CA ARG A 71 4.65 -0.49 -5.35
C ARG A 71 3.41 -1.08 -4.71
N PHE A 72 2.27 -0.81 -5.32
CA PHE A 72 1.04 -1.55 -5.05
C PHE A 72 0.85 -2.62 -6.14
N THR A 73 0.51 -3.84 -5.74
CA THR A 73 0.26 -4.96 -6.67
C THR A 73 -0.91 -5.82 -6.20
N GLY A 74 -1.33 -6.76 -7.03
CA GLY A 74 -2.42 -7.69 -6.72
C GLY A 74 -3.81 -7.10 -6.92
N VAL A 75 -4.84 -7.90 -6.64
CA VAL A 75 -6.24 -7.52 -6.91
C VAL A 75 -6.78 -6.59 -5.84
N VAL A 76 -7.36 -5.47 -6.25
CA VAL A 76 -8.10 -4.56 -5.35
C VAL A 76 -9.57 -4.91 -5.41
N LYS A 77 -10.13 -5.43 -4.31
CA LYS A 77 -11.54 -5.83 -4.26
C LYS A 77 -12.45 -4.59 -4.32
N ASP A 78 -13.63 -4.72 -4.93
CA ASP A 78 -14.59 -3.63 -5.13
C ASP A 78 -14.88 -2.81 -3.86
N ARG A 79 -14.99 -3.48 -2.70
CA ARG A 79 -15.25 -2.81 -1.42
C ARG A 79 -14.12 -1.84 -1.05
N VAL A 80 -12.88 -2.26 -1.25
CA VAL A 80 -11.68 -1.46 -1.03
C VAL A 80 -11.62 -0.31 -2.04
N ALA A 81 -11.82 -0.61 -3.33
CA ALA A 81 -11.84 0.39 -4.40
C ALA A 81 -12.86 1.50 -4.13
N ASN A 82 -14.08 1.13 -3.72
CA ASN A 82 -15.14 2.07 -3.38
C ASN A 82 -14.77 2.95 -2.18
N ARG A 83 -14.15 2.40 -1.14
CA ARG A 83 -13.70 3.20 0.01
C ARG A 83 -12.57 4.16 -0.34
N LEU A 84 -11.59 3.72 -1.14
CA LEU A 84 -10.51 4.58 -1.64
C LEU A 84 -11.08 5.77 -2.44
N ASN A 85 -12.03 5.51 -3.34
CA ASN A 85 -12.66 6.54 -4.16
C ASN A 85 -13.54 7.49 -3.31
N THR A 86 -14.40 6.93 -2.45
CA THR A 86 -15.29 7.72 -1.59
C THR A 86 -14.51 8.64 -0.63
N ALA A 87 -13.37 8.18 -0.14
CA ALA A 87 -12.50 8.97 0.73
C ALA A 87 -11.57 9.92 -0.04
N GLY A 88 -11.67 10.00 -1.37
CA GLY A 88 -10.94 10.92 -2.23
C GLY A 88 -9.46 10.57 -2.45
N PHE A 89 -9.07 9.32 -2.21
CA PHE A 89 -7.68 8.88 -2.41
C PHE A 89 -7.39 8.49 -3.86
N VAL A 90 -8.42 8.08 -4.62
CA VAL A 90 -8.27 7.74 -6.04
C VAL A 90 -9.30 8.49 -6.86
N SER A 91 -8.95 8.83 -8.10
CA SER A 91 -9.84 9.51 -9.05
C SER A 91 -10.79 8.57 -9.80
N VAL A 92 -10.51 7.27 -9.78
CA VAL A 92 -11.29 6.19 -10.41
C VAL A 92 -11.30 4.97 -9.49
N LEU A 93 -12.18 4.00 -9.74
CA LEU A 93 -12.21 2.74 -8.99
C LEU A 93 -11.13 1.79 -9.52
N PRO A 94 -10.02 1.54 -8.79
CA PRO A 94 -8.98 0.64 -9.27
C PRO A 94 -9.37 -0.83 -9.09
N LEU A 95 -8.99 -1.67 -10.04
CA LEU A 95 -9.16 -3.13 -9.97
C LEU A 95 -7.86 -3.86 -9.60
N SER A 96 -6.73 -3.16 -9.68
CA SER A 96 -5.41 -3.68 -9.32
C SER A 96 -4.59 -2.67 -8.50
N GLY A 97 -3.55 -3.16 -7.84
CA GLY A 97 -2.60 -2.30 -7.15
C GLY A 97 -1.91 -1.31 -8.09
N GLU A 98 -1.61 -1.74 -9.33
CA GLU A 98 -0.97 -0.91 -10.35
C GLU A 98 -1.88 0.23 -10.83
N GLU A 99 -3.19 -0.06 -11.00
CA GLU A 99 -4.19 0.96 -11.30
C GLU A 99 -4.38 1.92 -10.12
N LEU A 100 -4.46 1.39 -8.90
CA LEU A 100 -4.54 2.20 -7.68
C LEU A 100 -3.37 3.17 -7.64
N GLU A 101 -2.16 2.67 -7.85
CA GLU A 101 -0.93 3.45 -7.85
C GLU A 101 -0.96 4.60 -8.87
N SER A 102 -1.46 4.35 -10.07
CA SER A 102 -1.50 5.32 -11.17
C SER A 102 -2.58 6.39 -11.01
N ASN A 103 -3.57 6.14 -10.14
CA ASN A 103 -4.73 7.01 -9.95
C ASN A 103 -4.79 7.67 -8.56
N LEU A 104 -3.70 7.60 -7.79
CA LEU A 104 -3.61 8.25 -6.49
C LEU A 104 -3.74 9.78 -6.63
N VAL A 105 -4.66 10.36 -5.87
CA VAL A 105 -4.81 11.81 -5.80
C VAL A 105 -3.66 12.41 -4.99
N GLY A 106 -3.05 13.48 -5.51
CA GLY A 106 -1.99 14.22 -4.83
C GLY A 106 -0.59 13.60 -4.91
N TYR A 107 -0.36 12.67 -5.86
CA TYR A 107 0.92 12.00 -6.08
C TYR A 107 1.46 12.17 -7.50
#